data_AF-A0A953Q273-F1
#
_entry.id   AF-A0A953Q273-F1
#
_cell.length_a   1.000
_cell.length_b   1.000
_cell.length_c   1.000
_cell.angle_alpha   90.00
_cell.angle_beta   90.00
_cell.angle_gamma   90.00
#
_symmetry.space_group_name_H-M   'P 1'
#
loop_
_entity.id
_entity.type
_entity.pdbx_description
1 polymer ?
#
loop_
_entity_poly.entity_id
_entity_poly.type
_entity_poly.pdbx_seq_one_letter_code
_entity_poly.pdbx_strand_id
1 'polypeptide(L)'
;LGGVHNWLEVFANNHRTRCNLNPIDALETYNPREEFLKDVYVTEKLGTKQGWSHPAPDEDWQHGYPQEFQDFSESIGFDREPLSGGELARDTIAVLYSAYLSAERRGAEVEIPFRHFLGE
;
A
#
# COMPACT_ATOMS: atom_id res chain seq x y z
N LEU A 1 12.34 -5.47 15.87
CA LEU A 1 11.19 -4.69 15.37
C LEU A 1 11.64 -4.00 14.11
N GLY A 2 11.13 -4.45 12.97
CA GLY A 2 11.50 -4.01 11.64
C GLY A 2 10.68 -4.83 10.65
N GLY A 3 10.78 -4.52 9.38
CA GLY A 3 9.83 -5.01 8.39
C GLY A 3 8.76 -3.96 8.08
N VAL A 4 8.21 -4.04 6.88
CA VAL A 4 7.07 -3.21 6.47
C VAL A 4 5.77 -3.78 7.03
N HIS A 5 4.89 -2.87 7.42
CA HIS A 5 3.64 -3.17 8.10
C HIS A 5 2.52 -2.36 7.43
N ASN A 6 1.83 -3.00 6.49
CA ASN A 6 0.80 -2.38 5.67
C ASN A 6 -0.42 -3.29 5.64
N TRP A 7 -1.57 -2.75 6.01
CA TRP A 7 -2.84 -3.46 5.92
C TRP A 7 -3.98 -2.47 5.70
N LEU A 8 -5.08 -2.97 5.14
CA LEU A 8 -6.35 -2.28 5.06
C LEU A 8 -7.34 -3.00 5.98
N GLU A 9 -8.04 -2.24 6.82
CA GLU A 9 -9.17 -2.76 7.59
C GLU A 9 -10.45 -2.03 7.19
N VAL A 10 -11.46 -2.82 6.83
CA VAL A 10 -12.79 -2.34 6.45
C VAL A 10 -13.78 -2.72 7.53
N PHE A 11 -14.39 -1.70 8.13
CA PHE A 11 -15.42 -1.83 9.15
C PHE A 11 -16.77 -1.42 8.55
N ALA A 12 -17.51 -2.37 7.97
CA ALA A 12 -18.84 -2.15 7.42
C ALA A 12 -19.96 -2.57 8.38
N ASN A 13 -21.21 -2.17 8.10
CA ASN A 13 -22.39 -2.56 8.89
C ASN A 13 -22.69 -4.07 8.85
N ASN A 14 -22.23 -4.78 7.81
CA ASN A 14 -22.50 -6.19 7.57
C ASN A 14 -21.26 -7.10 7.65
N HIS A 15 -20.05 -6.54 7.66
CA HIS A 15 -18.83 -7.32 7.73
C HIS A 15 -17.64 -6.54 8.28
N ARG A 16 -16.60 -7.29 8.65
CA ARG A 16 -15.28 -6.80 8.97
C ARG A 16 -14.29 -7.54 8.08
N THR A 17 -13.42 -6.80 7.39
CA THR A 17 -12.37 -7.38 6.54
C THR A 17 -11.03 -6.78 6.92
N ARG A 18 -10.02 -7.63 7.06
CA ARG A 18 -8.62 -7.22 7.18
C ARG A 18 -7.84 -7.80 6.01
N CYS A 19 -7.27 -6.93 5.20
CA CYS A 19 -6.37 -7.29 4.10
C CYS A 19 -4.95 -6.95 4.53
N ASN A 20 -4.17 -7.96 4.88
CA ASN A 20 -2.74 -7.78 5.15
C ASN A 20 -1.99 -7.74 3.81
N LEU A 21 -1.23 -6.67 3.58
CA LEU A 21 -0.26 -6.61 2.49
C LEU A 21 1.11 -7.06 3.01
N ASN A 22 1.53 -6.53 4.17
CA ASN A 22 2.69 -7.00 4.92
C ASN A 22 2.45 -6.88 6.44
N PRO A 23 2.85 -7.86 7.27
CA PRO A 23 3.28 -9.20 6.87
C PRO A 23 2.09 -10.06 6.42
N ILE A 24 2.38 -11.07 5.60
CA ILE A 24 1.46 -12.18 5.28
C ILE A 24 2.07 -13.52 5.69
N ASP A 25 1.25 -14.55 5.83
CA ASP A 25 1.66 -15.89 6.29
C ASP A 25 1.81 -16.91 5.15
N ALA A 26 1.99 -16.46 3.89
CA ALA A 26 2.24 -17.39 2.78
C ALA A 26 3.59 -18.09 2.89
N LEU A 27 4.57 -17.49 3.57
CA LEU A 27 5.83 -18.11 3.91
C LEU A 27 6.31 -17.60 5.27
N GLU A 28 6.59 -18.54 6.17
CA GLU A 28 7.16 -18.26 7.49
C GLU A 28 8.54 -18.90 7.56
N THR A 29 9.54 -18.16 8.03
CA THR A 29 10.92 -18.65 8.11
C THR A 29 11.50 -18.33 9.48
N TYR A 30 11.99 -19.36 10.17
CA TYR A 30 12.83 -19.18 11.34
C TYR A 30 14.29 -19.28 10.96
N ASN A 31 15.04 -18.20 11.17
CA ASN A 31 16.48 -18.18 10.99
C ASN A 31 17.20 -18.10 12.35
N PRO A 32 17.92 -19.13 12.80
CA PRO A 32 18.57 -19.12 14.10
C PRO A 32 19.79 -18.21 14.18
N ARG A 33 20.41 -17.84 13.04
CA ARG A 33 21.59 -17.00 12.98
C ARG A 33 21.58 -16.09 11.75
N GLU A 34 21.85 -14.81 11.97
CA GLU A 34 21.87 -13.80 10.90
C GLU A 34 22.79 -14.17 9.72
N GLU A 35 23.91 -14.84 9.99
CA GLU A 35 24.91 -15.23 8.99
C GLU A 35 24.38 -16.14 7.87
N PHE A 36 23.33 -16.94 8.12
CA PHE A 36 22.79 -17.88 7.14
C PHE A 36 22.02 -17.21 6.01
N LEU A 37 21.43 -16.04 6.26
CA LEU A 37 20.67 -15.27 5.27
C LEU A 37 21.32 -13.91 4.97
N LYS A 38 22.59 -13.72 5.32
CA LYS A 38 23.28 -12.42 5.19
C LYS A 38 23.18 -11.83 3.78
N ASP A 39 23.28 -12.68 2.75
CA ASP A 39 23.26 -12.27 1.33
C ASP A 39 21.87 -12.46 0.67
N VAL A 40 20.87 -12.91 1.45
CA VAL A 40 19.51 -13.17 0.97
C VAL A 40 18.60 -12.02 1.36
N TYR A 41 17.87 -11.45 0.42
CA TYR A 41 16.80 -10.52 0.74
C TYR A 41 15.64 -11.26 1.43
N VAL A 42 15.11 -10.71 2.54
CA VAL A 42 14.07 -11.38 3.34
C VAL A 42 12.78 -10.55 3.34
N THR A 43 12.83 -9.31 3.82
CA THR A 43 11.65 -8.42 3.85
C THR A 43 12.14 -6.98 3.84
N GLU A 44 11.37 -6.10 3.22
CA GLU A 44 11.70 -4.68 3.16
C GLU A 44 11.81 -4.08 4.58
N LYS A 45 12.80 -3.23 4.80
CA LYS A 45 13.05 -2.54 6.09
C LYS A 45 13.27 -3.47 7.29
N LEU A 46 13.67 -4.72 7.06
CA LEU A 46 14.02 -5.64 8.13
C LEU A 46 15.38 -5.27 8.76
N GLY A 47 15.40 -5.07 10.08
CA GLY A 47 16.61 -4.65 10.80
C GLY A 47 17.56 -5.78 11.20
N THR A 48 17.06 -7.01 11.36
CA THR A 48 17.88 -8.22 11.60
C THR A 48 17.23 -9.40 10.90
N LYS A 49 18.05 -10.29 10.33
CA LYS A 49 17.56 -11.50 9.65
C LYS A 49 17.45 -12.70 10.58
N GLN A 50 17.73 -12.56 11.87
CA GLN A 50 17.57 -13.63 12.87
C GLN A 50 16.18 -13.62 13.48
N GLY A 51 15.66 -14.81 13.81
CA GLY A 51 14.34 -15.03 14.39
C GLY A 51 13.31 -15.42 13.34
N TRP A 52 12.03 -15.23 13.70
CA TRP A 52 10.91 -15.46 12.78
C TRP A 52 10.74 -14.27 11.84
N SER A 53 10.54 -14.57 10.55
CA SER A 53 10.19 -13.61 9.52
C SER A 53 9.07 -14.15 8.62
N HIS A 54 8.41 -13.22 7.92
CA HIS A 54 7.28 -13.45 7.03
C HIS A 54 7.58 -12.93 5.62
N PRO A 55 8.61 -13.48 4.94
CA PRO A 55 8.96 -13.04 3.59
C PRO A 55 7.82 -13.32 2.61
N ALA A 56 7.54 -12.38 1.70
CA ALA A 56 6.65 -12.63 0.58
C ALA A 56 7.36 -13.55 -0.44
N PRO A 57 6.71 -14.63 -0.94
CA PRO A 57 7.29 -15.47 -1.99
C PRO A 57 7.63 -14.70 -3.28
N ASP A 58 6.79 -13.71 -3.63
CA ASP A 58 7.00 -12.74 -4.70
C ASP A 58 6.45 -11.39 -4.21
N GLU A 59 7.33 -10.55 -3.66
CA GLU A 59 6.96 -9.27 -3.05
C GLU A 59 6.42 -8.28 -4.08
N ASP A 60 7.01 -8.24 -5.28
CA ASP A 60 6.60 -7.32 -6.34
C ASP A 60 5.19 -7.66 -6.85
N TRP A 61 4.92 -8.94 -7.10
CA TRP A 61 3.58 -9.39 -7.48
C TRP A 61 2.55 -9.12 -6.38
N GLN A 62 2.94 -9.34 -5.12
CA GLN A 62 2.04 -9.13 -3.99
C GLN A 62 1.70 -7.65 -3.77
N HIS A 63 2.65 -6.74 -4.04
CA HIS A 63 2.42 -5.30 -3.95
C HIS A 63 1.66 -4.75 -5.17
N GLY A 64 1.53 -5.54 -6.23
CA GLY A 64 0.71 -5.21 -7.39
C GLY A 64 1.45 -4.48 -8.51
N TYR A 65 2.78 -4.36 -8.44
CA TYR A 65 3.56 -3.63 -9.46
C TYR A 65 3.36 -4.22 -10.88
N PRO A 66 3.36 -5.55 -11.09
CA PRO A 66 3.09 -6.09 -12.43
C PRO A 66 1.73 -5.66 -13.00
N GLN A 67 0.70 -5.62 -12.16
CA GLN A 67 -0.66 -5.22 -12.53
C GLN A 67 -0.74 -3.72 -12.82
N GLU A 68 -0.03 -2.89 -12.05
CA GLU A 68 0.09 -1.45 -12.30
C GLU A 68 0.76 -1.18 -13.67
N PHE A 69 1.89 -1.83 -13.97
CA PHE A 69 2.57 -1.68 -15.25
C PHE A 69 1.75 -2.24 -16.42
N GLN A 70 1.03 -3.34 -16.20
CA GLN A 70 0.11 -3.89 -17.18
C GLN A 70 -1.02 -2.89 -17.48
N ASP A 71 -1.67 -2.33 -16.45
CA ASP A 71 -2.73 -1.34 -16.63
C ASP A 71 -2.24 -0.09 -17.37
N PHE A 72 -1.05 0.40 -17.02
CA PHE A 72 -0.42 1.52 -17.73
C PHE A 72 -0.21 1.21 -19.22
N SER A 73 0.36 0.05 -19.53
CA SER A 73 0.66 -0.33 -20.93
C SER A 73 -0.62 -0.58 -21.74
N GLU A 74 -1.60 -1.25 -21.13
CA GLU A 74 -2.89 -1.58 -21.75
C GLU A 74 -3.79 -0.36 -21.93
N SER A 75 -3.78 0.59 -20.99
CA SER A 75 -4.58 1.81 -21.11
C SER A 75 -4.20 2.61 -22.35
N ILE A 76 -2.89 2.73 -22.62
CA ILE A 76 -2.36 3.31 -23.84
C ILE A 76 -2.67 2.45 -25.06
N GLY A 77 -2.41 1.14 -24.99
CA GLY A 77 -2.55 0.23 -26.12
C GLY A 77 -3.99 0.05 -26.61
N PHE A 78 -4.97 0.16 -25.71
CA PHE A 78 -6.39 -0.01 -26.01
C PHE A 78 -7.19 1.29 -26.02
N ASP A 79 -6.53 2.45 -25.89
CA ASP A 79 -7.19 3.77 -25.85
C ASP A 79 -8.32 3.81 -24.81
N ARG A 80 -8.02 3.37 -23.59
CA ARG A 80 -8.93 3.40 -22.43
C ARG A 80 -8.32 4.20 -21.30
N GLU A 81 -9.16 4.71 -20.41
CA GLU A 81 -8.66 5.31 -19.16
C GLU A 81 -7.95 4.26 -18.29
N PRO A 82 -6.85 4.64 -17.60
CA PRO A 82 -6.22 3.79 -16.60
C PRO A 82 -7.14 3.62 -15.39
N LEU A 83 -6.97 2.52 -14.66
CA LEU A 83 -7.74 2.25 -13.44
C LEU A 83 -7.45 3.28 -12.35
N SER A 84 -6.24 3.82 -12.31
CA SER A 84 -5.80 4.88 -11.40
C SER A 84 -5.24 6.08 -12.18
N GLY A 85 -6.14 6.93 -12.67
CA GLY A 85 -5.80 8.09 -13.50
C GLY A 85 -5.39 9.35 -12.73
N GLY A 86 -5.06 10.40 -13.48
CA GLY A 86 -4.59 11.68 -12.92
C GLY A 86 -5.63 12.38 -12.03
N GLU A 87 -6.92 12.18 -12.28
CA GLU A 87 -7.98 12.75 -11.44
C GLU A 87 -7.98 12.17 -10.03
N LEU A 88 -7.87 10.84 -9.92
CA LEU A 88 -7.74 10.17 -8.62
C LEU A 88 -6.48 10.62 -7.88
N ALA A 89 -5.37 10.81 -8.61
CA ALA A 89 -4.12 11.32 -8.05
C ALA A 89 -4.30 12.75 -7.50
N ARG A 90 -4.94 13.65 -8.27
CA ARG A 90 -5.26 15.02 -7.84
C ARG A 90 -6.11 15.03 -6.57
N ASP A 91 -7.17 14.23 -6.54
CA ASP A 91 -8.09 14.19 -5.41
C ASP A 91 -7.40 13.65 -4.14
N THR A 92 -6.53 12.64 -4.30
CA THR A 92 -5.70 12.12 -3.21
C THR A 92 -4.78 13.20 -2.64
N ILE A 93 -4.12 14.00 -3.49
CA ILE A 93 -3.27 15.10 -3.06
C ILE A 93 -4.08 16.21 -2.38
N ALA A 94 -5.28 16.53 -2.88
CA ALA A 94 -6.16 17.53 -2.26
C ALA A 94 -6.57 17.12 -0.84
N VAL A 95 -6.89 15.83 -0.63
CA VAL A 95 -7.18 15.26 0.70
C VAL A 95 -5.95 15.40 1.62
N LEU A 96 -4.78 14.96 1.16
CA LEU A 96 -3.54 15.03 1.96
C LEU A 96 -3.18 16.46 2.35
N TYR A 97 -3.27 17.40 1.40
CA TYR A 97 -3.03 18.81 1.67
C TYR A 97 -4.01 19.37 2.70
N SER A 98 -5.30 19.07 2.55
CA SER A 98 -6.34 19.51 3.48
C SER A 98 -6.11 18.97 4.90
N ALA A 99 -5.59 17.75 5.04
CA ALA A 99 -5.21 17.18 6.33
C ALA A 99 -4.04 17.94 6.98
N TYR A 100 -3.00 18.30 6.20
CA TYR A 100 -1.91 19.14 6.72
C TYR A 100 -2.39 20.54 7.13
N LEU A 101 -3.30 21.15 6.35
CA LEU A 101 -3.89 22.44 6.70
C LEU A 101 -4.76 22.35 7.96
N SER A 102 -5.51 21.26 8.14
CA SER A 102 -6.25 20.99 9.38
C SER A 102 -5.30 20.90 10.58
N ALA A 103 -4.18 20.19 10.45
CA ALA A 103 -3.17 20.09 11.50
C ALA A 103 -2.58 21.46 11.88
N GLU A 104 -2.24 22.31 10.90
CA GLU A 104 -1.81 23.68 11.13
C GLU A 104 -2.87 24.49 11.90
N ARG A 105 -4.15 24.31 11.54
CA ARG A 105 -5.31 24.96 12.19
C ARG A 105 -5.76 24.27 13.48
N ARG A 106 -4.88 23.50 14.13
CA ARG A 106 -5.13 22.81 15.41
C ARG A 106 -6.31 21.83 15.35
N GLY A 107 -6.45 21.12 14.24
CA GLY A 107 -7.47 20.10 14.03
C GLY A 107 -8.84 20.64 13.61
N ALA A 108 -8.91 21.89 13.14
CA ALA A 108 -10.15 22.43 12.58
C ALA A 108 -10.55 21.66 11.31
N GLU A 109 -11.85 21.48 11.09
CA GLU A 109 -12.38 20.93 9.85
C GLU A 109 -11.99 21.82 8.66
N VAL A 110 -11.54 21.20 7.58
CA VAL A 110 -11.14 21.85 6.33
C VAL A 110 -11.91 21.20 5.20
N GLU A 111 -12.62 22.02 4.43
CA GLU A 111 -13.27 21.57 3.19
C GLU A 111 -12.20 21.17 2.18
N ILE A 112 -12.35 19.98 1.60
CA ILE A 112 -11.43 19.50 0.56
C ILE A 112 -11.76 20.25 -0.73
N PRO A 113 -10.78 20.97 -1.32
CA PRO A 113 -11.01 21.68 -2.56
C PRO A 113 -11.22 20.68 -3.69
N PHE A 114 -12.19 20.95 -4.55
CA PHE A 114 -12.62 20.12 -5.69
C PHE A 114 -13.47 18.89 -5.30
N ARG A 115 -14.78 19.09 -5.24
CA ARG A 115 -15.73 18.01 -5.54
C ARG A 115 -15.81 17.89 -7.05
N HIS A 116 -15.15 16.90 -7.66
CA HIS A 116 -15.72 16.42 -8.91
C HIS A 116 -17.02 15.68 -8.56
N PHE A 117 -18.09 16.08 -9.22
CA PHE A 117 -19.37 15.40 -9.17
C PHE A 117 -19.13 13.93 -9.54
N LEU A 118 -19.46 13.02 -8.64
CA LEU A 118 -19.87 11.69 -9.09
C LEU A 118 -21.11 11.95 -9.96
N GLY A 119 -20.93 11.91 -11.28
CA GLY A 119 -22.05 11.95 -12.21
C GLY A 119 -23.02 10.83 -11.84
N GLU A 120 -24.29 11.20 -11.69
CA GLU A 120 -25.39 10.27 -11.96
C GLU A 120 -25.40 9.87 -13.44
#